data_AF-A0A6B9LSZ0-F1
#
_entry.id   AF-A0A6B9LSZ0-F1
#
_cell.length_a   1.000
_cell.length_b   1.000
_cell.length_c   1.000
_cell.angle_alpha   90.00
_cell.angle_beta   90.00
_cell.angle_gamma   90.00
#
_symmetry.space_group_name_H-M   'P 1'
#
loop_
_entity.id
_entity.type
_entity.pdbx_description
1 polymer ?
#
loop_
_entity_poly.entity_id
_entity_poly.type
_entity_poly.pdbx_seq_one_letter_code
_entity_poly.pdbx_strand_id
1 'polypeptide(L)'
;FQQGFAGSDIPSLKLESEYVYTDSLFYMDHSTAKKLLAFYEQIGTLHCEIDAYGDFLQALGPGATVEYTKNTLNVTKEESELVDMRQRIFHLLKGTPLNVVVLNNSKFYHIGTTEEYLFHFTGDSSLKSELGLQSVAFSLFPSISECSTNKPCIIQSILDSTCSVKPGSVVEYSRLGPDVSVGENCIISGAYVKTTAVLPAYSFVCSLSLKMNGHLKYSAMACGVQDNLKKNVKTLSDVKLLQ
;
A
#
# COMPACT_ATOMS: atom_id res chain seq x y z
N PHE A 1 -30.04 -6.42 16.81
CA PHE A 1 -31.49 -6.62 17.04
C PHE A 1 -32.10 -7.21 15.79
N GLN A 2 -32.42 -8.50 15.78
CA GLN A 2 -33.21 -9.12 14.72
C GLN A 2 -34.32 -9.94 15.38
N GLN A 3 -35.56 -9.48 15.19
CA GLN A 3 -36.77 -10.22 15.50
C GLN A 3 -37.00 -11.28 14.41
N GLY A 4 -37.38 -12.48 14.86
CA GLY A 4 -37.64 -13.62 14.01
C GLY A 4 -38.98 -13.56 13.28
N PHE A 5 -39.03 -14.28 12.16
CA PHE A 5 -40.24 -14.88 11.63
C PHE A 5 -39.97 -16.38 11.48
N ALA A 6 -40.81 -17.19 12.14
CA ALA A 6 -40.84 -18.64 12.00
C ALA A 6 -41.75 -19.03 10.84
N GLY A 7 -41.32 -20.01 10.03
CA GLY A 7 -42.19 -20.68 9.06
C GLY A 7 -41.43 -21.43 7.96
N SER A 8 -41.65 -22.75 7.92
CA SER A 8 -41.26 -23.75 6.91
C SER A 8 -39.87 -24.41 7.05
N ASP A 9 -39.89 -25.65 7.52
CA ASP A 9 -38.79 -26.62 7.52
C ASP A 9 -38.48 -27.07 6.08
N ILE A 10 -37.76 -26.23 5.34
CA ILE A 10 -36.93 -26.68 4.24
C ILE A 10 -35.61 -27.13 4.88
N PRO A 11 -35.07 -28.33 4.58
CA PRO A 11 -33.71 -28.66 5.00
C PRO A 11 -32.81 -27.59 4.40
N SER A 12 -32.40 -26.64 5.24
CA SER A 12 -31.43 -25.64 4.84
C SER A 12 -30.21 -26.44 4.46
N LEU A 13 -29.95 -26.57 3.15
CA LEU A 13 -28.61 -26.83 2.66
C LEU A 13 -27.75 -25.78 3.36
N LYS A 14 -27.08 -26.18 4.45
CA LYS A 14 -26.02 -25.39 5.04
C LYS A 14 -25.02 -25.29 3.90
N LEU A 15 -25.11 -24.21 3.13
CA LEU A 15 -23.95 -23.70 2.43
C LEU A 15 -22.94 -23.52 3.54
N GLU A 16 -21.99 -24.45 3.64
CA GLU A 16 -20.82 -24.20 4.45
C GLU A 16 -20.27 -22.87 3.97
N SER A 17 -20.24 -21.91 4.88
CA SER A 17 -19.70 -20.60 4.57
C SER A 17 -18.25 -20.84 4.21
N GLU A 18 -17.89 -20.57 2.95
CA GLU A 18 -16.50 -20.56 2.56
C GLU A 18 -15.83 -19.40 3.30
N TYR A 19 -14.90 -19.72 4.20
CA TYR A 19 -14.12 -18.72 4.92
C TYR A 19 -12.80 -18.55 4.19
N VAL A 20 -12.56 -17.34 3.69
CA VAL A 20 -11.28 -16.94 3.12
C VAL A 20 -10.51 -16.18 4.19
N TYR A 21 -9.34 -16.71 4.55
CA TYR A 21 -8.38 -15.99 5.39
C TYR A 21 -7.36 -15.31 4.50
N THR A 22 -7.14 -14.01 4.74
CA THR A 22 -6.01 -13.28 4.17
C THR A 22 -4.85 -13.35 5.13
N ASP A 23 -3.64 -13.46 4.59
CA ASP A 23 -2.44 -13.26 5.38
C ASP A 23 -2.26 -11.77 5.73
N SER A 24 -1.51 -11.53 6.80
CA SER A 24 -1.07 -10.19 7.23
C SER A 24 0.44 -10.16 7.47
N LEU A 25 0.99 -11.30 7.89
CA LEU A 25 2.37 -11.51 8.23
C LEU A 25 2.64 -13.02 8.25
N PHE A 26 3.88 -13.42 7.94
CA PHE A 26 4.31 -14.80 8.12
C PHE A 26 5.71 -14.84 8.75
N TYR A 27 6.00 -15.94 9.44
CA TYR A 27 7.29 -16.20 10.05
C TYR A 27 7.82 -17.53 9.54
N MET A 28 9.15 -17.64 9.48
CA MET A 28 9.82 -18.89 9.18
C MET A 28 10.32 -19.51 10.49
N ASP A 29 10.11 -20.82 10.64
CA ASP A 29 10.78 -21.54 11.71
C ASP A 29 12.30 -21.63 11.45
N HIS A 30 13.05 -21.99 12.48
CA HIS A 30 14.50 -22.06 12.41
C HIS A 30 15.01 -23.05 11.34
N SER A 31 14.32 -24.18 11.13
CA SER A 31 14.69 -25.16 10.09
C SER A 31 14.52 -24.61 8.68
N THR A 32 13.42 -23.92 8.42
CA THR A 32 13.09 -23.32 7.12
C THR A 32 14.03 -22.15 6.83
N ALA A 33 14.28 -21.30 7.83
CA ALA A 33 15.26 -20.23 7.72
C ALA A 33 16.67 -20.76 7.37
N LYS A 34 17.13 -21.83 8.03
CA LYS A 34 18.40 -22.49 7.69
C LYS A 34 18.42 -23.06 6.28
N LYS A 35 17.31 -23.66 5.82
CA LYS A 35 17.19 -24.20 4.46
C LYS A 35 17.35 -23.09 3.42
N LEU A 36 16.67 -21.96 3.62
CA LEU A 36 16.74 -20.80 2.72
C LEU A 36 18.12 -20.12 2.76
N LEU A 37 18.75 -20.04 3.93
CA LEU A 37 20.12 -19.54 4.06
C LEU A 37 21.12 -20.41 3.31
N ALA A 38 21.07 -21.74 3.50
CA ALA A 38 21.94 -22.66 2.78
C ALA A 38 21.72 -22.61 1.26
N PHE A 39 20.47 -22.43 0.81
CA PHE A 39 20.16 -22.20 -0.59
C PHE A 39 20.78 -20.90 -1.10
N TYR A 40 20.65 -19.80 -0.35
CA TYR A 40 21.26 -18.51 -0.70
C TYR A 40 22.78 -18.61 -0.79
N GLU A 41 23.43 -19.28 0.16
CA GLU A 41 24.88 -19.53 0.15
C GLU A 41 25.33 -20.35 -1.07
N GLN A 42 24.49 -21.28 -1.55
CA GLN A 42 24.77 -22.07 -2.75
C GLN A 42 24.64 -21.27 -4.05
N ILE A 43 23.63 -20.40 -4.15
CA ILE A 43 23.37 -19.65 -5.39
C ILE A 43 24.17 -18.34 -5.47
N GLY A 44 24.60 -17.81 -4.34
CA GLY A 44 25.26 -16.52 -4.26
C GLY A 44 24.30 -15.33 -4.43
N THR A 45 24.79 -14.25 -5.03
CA THR A 45 24.03 -13.02 -5.22
C THR A 45 22.80 -13.26 -6.10
N LEU A 46 21.63 -12.78 -5.65
CA LEU A 46 20.43 -12.78 -6.46
C LEU A 46 20.51 -11.73 -7.57
N HIS A 47 20.19 -12.14 -8.80
CA HIS A 47 20.16 -11.27 -9.98
C HIS A 47 18.74 -10.93 -10.46
N CYS A 48 17.73 -11.36 -9.72
CA CYS A 48 16.32 -11.07 -9.98
C CYS A 48 15.58 -10.76 -8.67
N GLU A 49 14.45 -10.06 -8.80
CA GLU A 49 13.55 -9.74 -7.69
C GLU A 49 12.60 -10.91 -7.42
N ILE A 50 12.61 -11.43 -6.19
CA ILE A 50 11.69 -12.49 -5.73
C ILE A 50 10.70 -11.90 -4.72
N ASP A 51 9.48 -12.43 -4.69
CA ASP A 51 8.39 -11.99 -3.84
C ASP A 51 8.22 -12.92 -2.63
N ALA A 52 8.24 -12.36 -1.42
CA ALA A 52 8.17 -13.13 -0.20
C ALA A 52 6.85 -13.92 -0.08
N TYR A 53 5.72 -13.33 -0.47
CA TYR A 53 4.42 -13.98 -0.37
C TYR A 53 4.20 -14.96 -1.53
N GLY A 54 4.37 -14.49 -2.76
CA GLY A 54 4.20 -15.27 -3.98
C GLY A 54 5.18 -16.42 -4.10
N ASP A 55 6.48 -16.21 -3.84
CA ASP A 55 7.49 -17.23 -4.10
C ASP A 55 7.69 -18.16 -2.90
N PHE A 56 7.47 -17.71 -1.66
CA PHE A 56 7.63 -18.59 -0.49
C PHE A 56 6.34 -19.28 -0.06
N LEU A 57 5.19 -18.61 -0.06
CA LEU A 57 3.95 -19.21 0.48
C LEU A 57 3.25 -20.13 -0.52
N GLN A 58 3.33 -19.84 -1.83
CA GLN A 58 2.64 -20.65 -2.85
C GLN A 58 3.09 -22.11 -2.87
N ALA A 59 4.32 -22.41 -2.46
CA ALA A 59 4.86 -23.77 -2.44
C ALA A 59 4.31 -24.62 -1.27
N LEU A 60 3.71 -24.00 -0.26
CA LEU A 60 3.42 -24.65 1.03
C LEU A 60 2.03 -25.31 1.09
N GLY A 61 1.12 -24.89 0.22
CA GLY A 61 -0.25 -25.40 0.20
C GLY A 61 -0.35 -26.84 -0.35
N PRO A 62 -1.35 -27.64 0.06
CA PRO A 62 -1.56 -28.98 -0.48
C PRO A 62 -1.90 -28.97 -1.98
N GLY A 63 -2.45 -27.86 -2.49
CA GLY A 63 -2.71 -27.62 -3.91
C GLY A 63 -1.61 -26.85 -4.64
N ALA A 64 -0.41 -26.72 -4.06
CA ALA A 64 0.68 -25.94 -4.63
C ALA A 64 1.12 -26.47 -6.01
N THR A 65 1.12 -25.59 -7.01
CA THR A 65 1.53 -25.91 -8.37
C THR A 65 2.65 -24.96 -8.85
N VAL A 66 3.52 -25.47 -9.74
CA VAL A 66 4.70 -24.73 -10.18
C VAL A 66 4.35 -23.62 -11.18
N GLU A 67 3.16 -23.66 -11.75
CA GLU A 67 2.69 -22.76 -12.82
C GLU A 67 2.70 -21.30 -12.38
N TYR A 68 2.45 -21.00 -11.10
CA TYR A 68 2.51 -19.64 -10.56
C TYR A 68 3.87 -18.96 -10.81
N THR A 69 4.96 -19.72 -10.83
CA THR A 69 6.32 -19.19 -11.05
C THR A 69 6.48 -18.45 -12.38
N LYS A 70 5.57 -18.69 -13.34
CA LYS A 70 5.54 -18.05 -14.67
C LYS A 70 4.69 -16.78 -14.70
N ASN A 71 4.00 -16.42 -13.62
CA ASN A 71 3.20 -15.20 -13.55
C ASN A 71 4.10 -13.98 -13.29
N THR A 72 4.24 -13.10 -14.28
CA THR A 72 5.08 -11.90 -14.24
C THR A 72 4.28 -10.60 -14.07
N LEU A 73 2.95 -10.65 -13.88
CA LEU A 73 2.10 -9.46 -13.82
C LEU A 73 2.51 -8.45 -12.74
N ASN A 74 3.08 -8.92 -11.63
CA ASN A 74 3.49 -8.07 -10.51
C ASN A 74 4.93 -7.57 -10.62
N VAL A 75 5.69 -8.04 -11.60
CA VAL A 75 7.14 -7.86 -11.73
C VAL A 75 7.43 -6.57 -12.50
N THR A 76 8.27 -5.71 -11.94
CA THR A 76 8.64 -4.42 -12.53
C THR A 76 9.64 -4.56 -13.69
N LYS A 77 10.46 -5.61 -13.67
CA LYS A 77 11.42 -5.94 -14.72
C LYS A 77 11.54 -7.46 -14.85
N GLU A 78 11.20 -7.98 -16.03
CA GLU A 78 11.35 -9.40 -16.32
C GLU A 78 12.83 -9.72 -16.58
N GLU A 79 13.51 -10.23 -15.56
CA GLU A 79 14.86 -10.77 -15.70
C GLU A 79 14.78 -12.21 -16.23
N SER A 80 15.71 -12.58 -17.12
CA SER A 80 15.70 -13.90 -17.79
C SER A 80 15.79 -15.08 -16.82
N GLU A 81 16.35 -14.87 -15.63
CA GLU A 81 16.55 -15.89 -14.60
C GLU A 81 15.38 -16.01 -13.61
N LEU A 82 14.40 -15.10 -13.66
CA LEU A 82 13.35 -15.00 -12.65
C LEU A 82 12.55 -16.30 -12.53
N VAL A 83 12.07 -16.84 -13.65
CA VAL A 83 11.25 -18.06 -13.65
C VAL A 83 12.05 -19.25 -13.12
N ASP A 84 13.33 -19.39 -13.50
CA ASP A 84 14.20 -20.45 -12.98
C ASP A 84 14.37 -20.33 -11.46
N MET A 85 14.69 -19.14 -10.97
CA MET A 85 14.87 -18.89 -9.54
C MET A 85 13.62 -19.21 -8.74
N ARG A 86 12.44 -18.75 -9.20
CA ARG A 86 11.15 -19.03 -8.59
C ARG A 86 10.83 -20.53 -8.56
N GLN A 87 11.14 -21.25 -9.63
CA GLN A 87 10.98 -22.70 -9.66
C GLN A 87 11.90 -23.39 -8.65
N ARG A 88 13.16 -22.98 -8.54
CA ARG A 88 14.09 -23.55 -7.57
C ARG A 88 13.62 -23.33 -6.13
N ILE A 89 13.14 -22.12 -5.82
CA ILE A 89 12.52 -21.78 -4.52
C ILE A 89 11.28 -22.63 -4.28
N PHE A 90 10.39 -22.76 -5.27
CA PHE A 90 9.19 -23.59 -5.16
C PHE A 90 9.52 -25.03 -4.80
N HIS A 91 10.47 -25.66 -5.49
CA HIS A 91 10.87 -27.04 -5.21
C HIS A 91 11.57 -27.19 -3.85
N LEU A 92 12.33 -26.18 -3.41
CA LEU A 92 12.99 -26.16 -2.10
C LEU A 92 11.98 -26.16 -0.94
N LEU A 93 10.91 -25.39 -1.10
CA LEU A 93 9.92 -25.16 -0.05
C LEU A 93 8.74 -26.14 -0.11
N LYS A 94 8.48 -26.76 -1.26
CA LYS A 94 7.37 -27.73 -1.43
C LYS A 94 7.42 -28.82 -0.37
N GLY A 95 6.27 -29.05 0.26
CA GLY A 95 6.10 -30.03 1.34
C GLY A 95 6.57 -29.54 2.73
N THR A 96 7.02 -28.30 2.84
CA THR A 96 7.25 -27.66 4.15
C THR A 96 5.89 -27.38 4.80
N PRO A 97 5.66 -27.77 6.07
CA PRO A 97 4.36 -27.55 6.73
C PRO A 97 4.00 -26.07 6.85
N LEU A 98 2.77 -25.72 6.46
CA LEU A 98 2.17 -24.41 6.72
C LEU A 98 1.26 -24.49 7.94
N ASN A 99 1.57 -23.70 8.97
CA ASN A 99 0.71 -23.53 10.13
C ASN A 99 0.06 -22.15 10.08
N VAL A 100 -1.26 -22.08 10.29
CA VAL A 100 -2.03 -20.84 10.22
C VAL A 100 -2.57 -20.49 11.61
N VAL A 101 -2.22 -19.30 12.10
CA VAL A 101 -2.82 -18.72 13.31
C VAL A 101 -3.88 -17.73 12.87
N VAL A 102 -5.13 -18.03 13.22
CA VAL A 102 -6.28 -17.23 12.79
C VAL A 102 -6.65 -16.20 13.86
N LEU A 103 -6.77 -14.94 13.45
CA LEU A 103 -7.17 -13.83 14.32
C LEU A 103 -8.61 -13.39 14.03
N ASN A 104 -9.59 -14.23 14.39
CA ASN A 104 -11.01 -14.02 14.06
C ASN A 104 -11.65 -12.73 14.59
N ASN A 105 -11.06 -12.13 15.64
CA ASN A 105 -11.53 -10.87 16.21
C ASN A 105 -10.73 -9.65 15.71
N SER A 106 -9.73 -9.87 14.86
CA SER A 106 -8.98 -8.79 14.25
C SER A 106 -9.73 -8.24 13.04
N LYS A 107 -9.64 -6.93 12.83
CA LYS A 107 -9.99 -6.30 11.57
C LYS A 107 -8.71 -6.06 10.77
N PHE A 108 -8.77 -6.31 9.48
CA PHE A 108 -7.67 -6.07 8.57
C PHE A 108 -8.02 -4.86 7.70
N TYR A 109 -7.14 -3.86 7.71
CA TYR A 109 -7.23 -2.69 6.86
C TYR A 109 -6.08 -2.74 5.87
N HIS A 110 -6.41 -2.87 4.59
CA HIS A 110 -5.44 -2.91 3.52
C HIS A 110 -5.15 -1.48 3.05
N ILE A 111 -3.87 -1.11 3.00
CA ILE A 111 -3.42 0.19 2.49
C ILE A 111 -2.34 -0.08 1.45
N GLY A 112 -2.73 -0.68 0.32
CA GLY A 112 -1.81 -1.08 -0.75
C GLY A 112 -1.82 -0.13 -1.94
N THR A 113 -2.84 0.72 -2.07
CA THR A 113 -2.92 1.77 -3.10
C THR A 113 -2.98 3.16 -2.49
N THR A 114 -2.60 4.16 -3.29
CA THR A 114 -2.75 5.58 -2.96
C THR A 114 -4.22 5.97 -2.74
N GLU A 115 -5.15 5.37 -3.47
CA GLU A 115 -6.59 5.60 -3.28
C GLU A 115 -7.10 5.03 -1.95
N GLU A 116 -6.69 3.80 -1.59
CA GLU A 116 -6.96 3.21 -0.27
C GLU A 116 -6.36 4.07 0.83
N TYR A 117 -5.12 4.56 0.66
CA TYR A 117 -4.48 5.48 1.61
C TYR A 117 -5.31 6.75 1.81
N LEU A 118 -5.72 7.42 0.73
CA LEU A 118 -6.57 8.61 0.83
C LEU A 118 -7.90 8.31 1.52
N PHE A 119 -8.57 7.23 1.14
CA PHE A 119 -9.83 6.82 1.76
C PHE A 119 -9.67 6.58 3.26
N HIS A 120 -8.68 5.78 3.66
CA HIS A 120 -8.47 5.41 5.06
C HIS A 120 -8.10 6.61 5.95
N PHE A 121 -7.35 7.59 5.43
CA PHE A 121 -6.95 8.76 6.21
C PHE A 121 -7.97 9.91 6.19
N THR A 122 -8.93 9.94 5.26
CA THR A 122 -9.85 11.08 5.11
C THR A 122 -11.34 10.72 5.23
N GLY A 123 -11.74 9.54 4.77
CA GLY A 123 -13.14 9.11 4.68
C GLY A 123 -13.52 7.92 5.57
N ASP A 124 -12.57 7.08 5.98
CA ASP A 124 -12.86 5.89 6.79
C ASP A 124 -13.06 6.22 8.27
N SER A 125 -14.31 6.47 8.62
CA SER A 125 -14.71 6.71 10.02
C SER A 125 -14.47 5.51 10.94
N SER A 126 -14.46 4.28 10.43
CA SER A 126 -14.26 3.08 11.25
C SER A 126 -12.81 2.97 11.68
N LEU A 127 -11.88 3.01 10.73
CA LEU A 127 -10.44 2.98 11.03
C LEU A 127 -10.06 4.13 11.97
N LYS A 128 -10.57 5.34 11.68
CA LYS A 128 -10.32 6.53 12.50
C LYS A 128 -10.78 6.35 13.94
N SER A 129 -11.97 5.80 14.15
CA SER A 129 -12.53 5.55 15.49
C SER A 129 -11.77 4.46 16.23
N GLU A 130 -11.43 3.37 15.54
CA GLU A 130 -10.78 2.20 16.13
C GLU A 130 -9.33 2.47 16.55
N LEU A 131 -8.59 3.26 15.77
CA LEU A 131 -7.20 3.62 16.05
C LEU A 131 -7.03 5.00 16.72
N GLY A 132 -8.14 5.73 16.95
CA GLY A 132 -8.11 7.07 17.53
C GLY A 132 -7.39 8.11 16.65
N LEU A 133 -7.47 7.96 15.32
CA LEU A 133 -6.78 8.86 14.38
C LEU A 133 -7.42 10.26 14.39
N GLN A 134 -6.59 11.27 14.19
CA GLN A 134 -7.03 12.66 14.10
C GLN A 134 -6.81 13.17 12.67
N SER A 135 -7.73 14.01 12.18
CA SER A 135 -7.56 14.65 10.86
C SER A 135 -6.47 15.72 10.87
N VAL A 136 -6.04 16.18 12.05
CA VAL A 136 -4.89 17.07 12.22
C VAL A 136 -4.04 16.49 13.35
N ALA A 137 -2.95 15.83 13.00
CA ALA A 137 -2.05 15.21 13.95
C ALA A 137 -0.73 15.97 13.98
N PHE A 138 -0.33 16.50 15.15
CA PHE A 138 0.95 17.18 15.37
C PHE A 138 1.27 18.29 14.34
N SER A 139 0.25 19.05 13.94
CA SER A 139 0.35 19.99 12.82
C SER A 139 -0.12 21.39 13.20
N LEU A 140 0.41 22.40 12.51
CA LEU A 140 -0.10 23.77 12.55
C LEU A 140 -1.00 23.97 11.33
N PHE A 141 -2.31 23.95 11.55
CA PHE A 141 -3.30 24.20 10.52
C PHE A 141 -4.43 25.10 11.08
N PRO A 142 -4.54 26.36 10.60
CA PRO A 142 -5.31 27.39 11.31
C PRO A 142 -6.83 27.29 11.25
N SER A 143 -7.44 26.35 10.52
CA SER A 143 -8.79 25.83 10.85
C SER A 143 -9.24 24.73 9.88
N ILE A 144 -9.91 23.71 10.41
CA ILE A 144 -10.82 22.86 9.65
C ILE A 144 -12.22 23.14 10.15
N SER A 145 -13.15 23.53 9.27
CA SER A 145 -14.57 23.57 9.60
C SER A 145 -15.02 22.17 10.06
N GLU A 146 -15.58 22.06 11.26
CA GLU A 146 -15.92 20.78 11.87
C GLU A 146 -17.04 20.00 11.15
N CYS A 147 -17.70 20.59 10.15
CA CYS A 147 -18.98 20.09 9.65
C CYS A 147 -18.94 19.35 8.28
N SER A 148 -17.76 19.02 7.72
CA SER A 148 -17.69 18.27 6.44
C SER A 148 -17.32 16.80 6.63
N THR A 149 -17.98 15.91 5.89
CA THR A 149 -17.48 14.57 5.58
C THR A 149 -16.26 14.69 4.64
N ASN A 150 -15.32 13.73 4.67
CA ASN A 150 -14.07 13.74 3.87
C ASN A 150 -13.14 14.94 4.11
N LYS A 151 -12.89 15.31 5.37
CA LYS A 151 -11.91 16.35 5.71
C LYS A 151 -10.51 15.98 5.21
N PRO A 152 -9.68 16.98 4.87
CA PRO A 152 -8.27 16.72 4.64
C PRO A 152 -7.62 16.15 5.91
N CYS A 153 -6.59 15.33 5.73
CA CYS A 153 -5.76 14.80 6.80
C CYS A 153 -4.39 15.50 6.79
N ILE A 154 -4.01 16.12 7.89
CA ILE A 154 -2.77 16.90 8.03
C ILE A 154 -1.92 16.26 9.13
N ILE A 155 -0.74 15.75 8.78
CA ILE A 155 0.14 14.99 9.68
C ILE A 155 1.51 15.65 9.73
N GLN A 156 2.01 16.00 10.92
CA GLN A 156 3.31 16.65 11.11
C GLN A 156 3.65 17.76 10.09
N SER A 157 2.70 18.64 9.83
CA SER A 157 2.82 19.65 8.78
C SER A 157 2.53 21.06 9.28
N ILE A 158 3.08 22.06 8.59
CA ILE A 158 2.89 23.49 8.89
C ILE A 158 2.27 24.16 7.67
N LEU A 159 1.03 24.62 7.81
CA LEU A 159 0.29 25.29 6.75
C LEU A 159 0.07 26.75 7.13
N ASP A 160 0.37 27.65 6.20
CA ASP A 160 0.04 29.06 6.33
C ASP A 160 -1.48 29.29 6.45
N SER A 161 -1.90 30.38 7.08
CA SER A 161 -3.32 30.74 7.23
C SER A 161 -4.09 30.98 5.94
N THR A 162 -3.39 31.31 4.86
CA THR A 162 -3.98 31.50 3.54
C THR A 162 -3.92 30.24 2.67
N CYS A 163 -3.27 29.17 3.16
CA CYS A 163 -3.25 27.89 2.47
C CYS A 163 -4.62 27.22 2.52
N SER A 164 -5.03 26.61 1.41
CA SER A 164 -6.27 25.83 1.34
C SER A 164 -5.98 24.40 0.89
N VAL A 165 -6.60 23.44 1.59
CA VAL A 165 -6.53 22.02 1.25
C VAL A 165 -7.94 21.51 1.08
N LYS A 166 -8.25 20.96 -0.09
CA LYS A 166 -9.59 20.46 -0.41
C LYS A 166 -9.83 19.07 0.21
N PRO A 167 -11.10 18.65 0.34
CA PRO A 167 -11.50 17.34 0.85
C PRO A 167 -10.78 16.15 0.22
N GLY A 168 -10.65 15.07 0.98
CA GLY A 168 -10.05 13.81 0.51
C GLY A 168 -8.52 13.84 0.37
N SER A 169 -7.86 14.96 0.65
CA SER A 169 -6.41 15.11 0.52
C SER A 169 -5.64 14.83 1.81
N VAL A 170 -4.44 14.29 1.69
CA VAL A 170 -3.49 14.08 2.78
C VAL A 170 -2.26 14.97 2.58
N VAL A 171 -1.88 15.71 3.62
CA VAL A 171 -0.64 16.50 3.68
C VAL A 171 0.18 16.02 4.87
N GLU A 172 1.36 15.47 4.61
CA GLU A 172 2.23 14.92 5.64
C GLU A 172 3.67 15.44 5.55
N TYR A 173 4.31 15.62 6.70
CA TYR A 173 5.71 16.03 6.83
C TYR A 173 6.09 17.26 5.97
N SER A 174 5.13 18.17 5.76
CA SER A 174 5.24 19.22 4.74
C SER A 174 5.09 20.62 5.34
N ARG A 175 5.60 21.62 4.62
CA ARG A 175 5.38 23.03 4.93
C ARG A 175 4.82 23.76 3.71
N LEU A 176 3.60 24.24 3.81
CA LEU A 176 2.92 24.97 2.74
C LEU A 176 2.79 26.44 3.13
N GLY A 177 3.38 27.30 2.31
CA GLY A 177 3.40 28.75 2.48
C GLY A 177 2.09 29.43 2.05
N PRO A 178 2.10 30.77 2.03
CA PRO A 178 0.93 31.55 1.66
C PRO A 178 0.40 31.24 0.26
N ASP A 179 -0.93 31.32 0.11
CA ASP A 179 -1.66 31.16 -1.16
C ASP A 179 -1.41 29.83 -1.89
N VAL A 180 -0.98 28.78 -1.17
CA VAL A 180 -0.93 27.42 -1.71
C VAL A 180 -2.33 26.80 -1.70
N SER A 181 -2.78 26.32 -2.86
CA SER A 181 -4.08 25.65 -3.03
C SER A 181 -3.86 24.20 -3.44
N VAL A 182 -4.29 23.27 -2.60
CA VAL A 182 -4.22 21.83 -2.86
C VAL A 182 -5.61 21.33 -3.25
N GLY A 183 -5.71 20.74 -4.45
CA GLY A 183 -6.93 20.11 -4.95
C GLY A 183 -7.41 18.91 -4.12
N GLU A 184 -8.53 18.33 -4.54
CA GLU A 184 -9.13 17.16 -3.89
C GLU A 184 -8.32 15.90 -4.14
N ASN A 185 -8.37 14.95 -3.21
CA ASN A 185 -7.76 13.63 -3.35
C ASN A 185 -6.27 13.69 -3.71
N CYS A 186 -5.52 14.61 -3.11
CA CYS A 186 -4.08 14.76 -3.31
C CYS A 186 -3.29 14.13 -2.15
N ILE A 187 -2.08 13.67 -2.43
CA ILE A 187 -1.10 13.26 -1.42
C ILE A 187 0.10 14.19 -1.52
N ILE A 188 0.40 14.95 -0.47
CA ILE A 188 1.57 15.83 -0.40
C ILE A 188 2.46 15.37 0.74
N SER A 189 3.66 14.87 0.42
CA SER A 189 4.58 14.29 1.41
C SER A 189 5.96 14.93 1.35
N GLY A 190 6.50 15.35 2.50
CA GLY A 190 7.87 15.88 2.61
C GLY A 190 8.13 17.19 1.87
N ALA A 191 7.11 17.91 1.42
CA ALA A 191 7.25 19.05 0.51
C ALA A 191 7.37 20.38 1.26
N TYR A 192 8.24 21.27 0.76
CA TYR A 192 8.28 22.68 1.20
C TYR A 192 7.94 23.61 0.03
N VAL A 193 6.73 24.17 0.06
CA VAL A 193 6.24 25.11 -0.95
C VAL A 193 6.22 26.51 -0.36
N LYS A 194 7.14 27.37 -0.80
CA LYS A 194 7.39 28.67 -0.14
C LYS A 194 6.36 29.75 -0.46
N THR A 195 5.82 29.75 -1.68
CA THR A 195 4.92 30.79 -2.21
C THR A 195 3.80 30.16 -3.04
N THR A 196 2.87 30.99 -3.54
CA THR A 196 1.69 30.63 -4.32
C THR A 196 1.94 29.47 -5.30
N ALA A 197 1.17 28.40 -5.13
CA ALA A 197 1.17 27.25 -6.02
C ALA A 197 -0.24 26.64 -6.04
N VAL A 198 -0.64 26.10 -7.20
CA VAL A 198 -1.90 25.37 -7.35
C VAL A 198 -1.56 23.94 -7.70
N LEU A 199 -1.89 23.01 -6.79
CA LEU A 199 -1.73 21.59 -7.02
C LEU A 199 -3.09 21.03 -7.48
N PRO A 200 -3.17 20.47 -8.70
CA PRO A 200 -4.44 19.98 -9.23
C PRO A 200 -4.93 18.77 -8.45
N ALA A 201 -6.23 18.49 -8.50
CA ALA A 201 -6.81 17.31 -7.87
C ALA A 201 -6.15 16.02 -8.37
N TYR A 202 -6.15 14.98 -7.53
CA TYR A 202 -5.55 13.67 -7.82
C TYR A 202 -4.03 13.72 -8.06
N SER A 203 -3.33 14.69 -7.47
CA SER A 203 -1.87 14.78 -7.52
C SER A 203 -1.22 14.07 -6.35
N PHE A 204 -0.21 13.26 -6.62
CA PHE A 204 0.76 12.81 -5.63
C PHE A 204 2.07 13.59 -5.81
N VAL A 205 2.50 14.31 -4.78
CA VAL A 205 3.77 15.04 -4.73
C VAL A 205 4.56 14.58 -3.52
N CYS A 206 5.77 14.09 -3.74
CA CYS A 206 6.68 13.65 -2.68
C CYS A 206 8.05 14.31 -2.87
N SER A 207 8.60 14.90 -1.81
CA SER A 207 9.96 15.45 -1.83
C SER A 207 10.87 14.73 -0.85
N LEU A 208 12.10 14.45 -1.29
CA LEU A 208 13.10 13.74 -0.51
C LEU A 208 14.38 14.57 -0.45
N SER A 209 14.99 14.62 0.74
CA SER A 209 16.33 15.17 0.93
C SER A 209 17.37 14.07 0.73
N LEU A 210 18.38 14.33 -0.10
CA LEU A 210 19.39 13.37 -0.52
C LEU A 210 20.78 13.90 -0.18
N LYS A 211 21.67 13.04 0.34
CA LYS A 211 23.09 13.38 0.51
C LYS A 211 23.89 12.76 -0.63
N MET A 212 24.38 13.59 -1.55
CA MET A 212 25.18 13.15 -2.70
C MET A 212 26.56 13.80 -2.66
N ASN A 213 27.62 13.00 -2.65
CA ASN A 213 29.01 13.47 -2.57
C ASN A 213 29.25 14.44 -1.39
N GLY A 214 28.65 14.17 -0.24
CA GLY A 214 28.75 15.04 0.95
C GLY A 214 27.82 16.26 0.94
N HIS A 215 27.19 16.60 -0.17
CA HIS A 215 26.29 17.75 -0.30
C HIS A 215 24.82 17.36 -0.15
N LEU A 216 24.05 18.21 0.53
CA LEU A 216 22.60 18.07 0.62
C LEU A 216 21.95 18.54 -0.70
N LYS A 217 21.08 17.69 -1.24
CA LYS A 217 20.26 17.93 -2.44
C LYS A 217 18.81 17.56 -2.15
N TYR A 218 17.92 17.95 -3.04
CA TYR A 218 16.50 17.64 -2.93
C TYR A 218 15.99 17.12 -4.27
N SER A 219 15.08 16.16 -4.22
CA SER A 219 14.37 15.64 -5.39
C SER A 219 12.89 15.65 -5.09
N ALA A 220 12.08 16.10 -6.05
CA ALA A 220 10.64 16.06 -5.98
C ALA A 220 10.09 15.13 -7.06
N MET A 221 9.19 14.24 -6.68
CA MET A 221 8.41 13.40 -7.56
C MET A 221 6.99 13.94 -7.61
N ALA A 222 6.41 13.99 -8.81
CA ALA A 222 5.01 14.35 -9.01
C ALA A 222 4.38 13.41 -10.05
N CYS A 223 3.28 12.78 -9.69
CA CYS A 223 2.48 11.91 -10.57
C CYS A 223 1.00 11.99 -10.19
N GLY A 224 0.13 11.35 -10.98
CA GLY A 224 -1.25 11.13 -10.62
C GLY A 224 -1.37 10.10 -9.49
N VAL A 225 -2.37 10.28 -8.62
CA VAL A 225 -2.72 9.29 -7.58
C VAL A 225 -3.04 7.94 -8.19
N GLN A 226 -3.66 7.92 -9.38
CA GLN A 226 -4.07 6.70 -10.07
C GLN A 226 -3.03 6.21 -11.11
N ASP A 227 -1.88 6.88 -11.23
CA ASP A 227 -0.87 6.45 -12.19
C ASP A 227 -0.25 5.10 -11.77
N ASN A 228 -0.23 4.15 -12.69
CA ASN A 228 0.47 2.89 -12.53
C ASN A 228 1.97 3.09 -12.77
N LEU A 229 2.71 3.27 -11.67
CA LEU A 229 4.16 3.46 -11.69
C LEU A 229 4.96 2.25 -12.23
N LYS A 230 4.32 1.09 -12.45
CA LYS A 230 4.93 -0.06 -13.12
C LYS A 230 4.84 0.01 -14.64
N LYS A 231 3.96 0.86 -15.18
CA LYS A 231 3.86 1.10 -16.63
C LYS A 231 4.89 2.15 -17.06
N ASN A 232 5.33 2.03 -18.30
CA ASN A 232 6.17 3.01 -18.96
C ASN A 232 5.52 3.46 -20.26
N VAL A 233 5.70 4.74 -20.59
CA VAL A 233 5.26 5.33 -21.85
C VAL A 233 6.46 5.84 -22.63
N LYS A 234 6.43 5.71 -23.96
CA LYS A 234 7.55 6.11 -24.82
C LYS A 234 7.60 7.62 -25.03
N THR A 235 6.44 8.28 -24.94
CA THR A 235 6.31 9.71 -25.22
C THR A 235 5.45 10.39 -24.16
N LEU A 236 5.63 11.70 -23.99
CA LEU A 236 4.85 12.49 -23.03
C LEU A 236 3.36 12.56 -23.41
N SER A 237 3.03 12.46 -24.71
CA SER A 237 1.64 12.42 -25.19
C SER A 237 0.89 11.18 -24.69
N ASP A 238 1.61 10.11 -24.38
CA ASP A 238 1.04 8.83 -23.97
C ASP A 238 0.85 8.73 -22.45
N VAL A 239 1.17 9.76 -21.66
CA VAL A 239 1.08 9.76 -20.19
C VAL A 239 -0.31 9.35 -19.67
N LYS A 240 -1.38 9.61 -20.44
CA LYS A 240 -2.74 9.16 -20.10
C LYS A 240 -2.88 7.64 -20.01
N LEU A 241 -1.99 6.88 -20.64
CA LEU A 241 -1.97 5.41 -20.60
C LEU A 241 -1.34 4.84 -19.32
N LEU A 242 -0.77 5.71 -18.48
CA LEU A 242 -0.25 5.31 -17.16
C LEU A 242 -1.39 5.00 -16.18
N GLN A 243 -2.60 5.53 -16.41
CA GLN A 243 -3.79 5.23 -15.62
C GLN A 243 -4.27 3.77 -15.82
#